data_AF-A0A370EI54-F1
#
_entry.id   AF-A0A370EI54-F1
#
_cell.length_a   1.000
_cell.length_b   1.000
_cell.length_c   1.000
_cell.angle_alpha   90.00
_cell.angle_beta   90.00
_cell.angle_gamma   90.00
#
_symmetry.space_group_name_H-M   'P 1'
#
loop_
_entity.id
_entity.type
_entity.pdbx_description
1 polymer ?
#
loop_
_entity_poly.entity_id
_entity_poly.type
_entity_poly.pdbx_seq_one_letter_code
_entity_poly.pdbx_strand_id
1 'polypeptide(L)'
;MATDKQKHLEKVLETHSIDNLSYIDKFIAKKNYVKKCLDEKFKEEKASKSIDSGSYAKNTAVNTKFDIDSCIPFRKKTATNEKGYEKLKDMYNAVFDYFKNEYEDDDLVENGVRKQRVSIGLEFNIDGNTFNMDVVPGRERPSNGDYNDSNTDLSLYIHNRSKRERELKKTSIKTNIKKHVDLLANRPHERKVAKLLKVWKIERKKREGGRLIKSFMMELYVKEAFDKNEDSIPTGLWEKTKMVMNHIIDNIEDKPLWDPANSNNNVANSMSDNAKKTTKSDMKKTINEVDADSDNIKLYFPINEEFDNEDEDDENKNSAASVLNTSKFG
;
A
#
# COMPACT_ATOMS: atom_id res chain seq x y z
N MET A 1 -25.69 -8.26 25.61
CA MET A 1 -24.95 -9.51 25.32
C MET A 1 -23.57 -9.09 24.87
N ALA A 2 -22.52 -9.79 25.29
CA ALA A 2 -21.15 -9.53 24.84
C ALA A 2 -21.04 -9.64 23.31
N THR A 3 -20.36 -8.69 22.66
CA THR A 3 -20.12 -8.70 21.21
C THR A 3 -19.29 -9.92 20.80
N ASP A 4 -19.77 -10.66 19.79
CA ASP A 4 -18.98 -11.70 19.12
C ASP A 4 -17.87 -11.03 18.29
N LYS A 5 -16.65 -11.05 18.83
CA LYS A 5 -15.47 -10.43 18.20
C LYS A 5 -15.16 -10.99 16.81
N GLN A 6 -15.47 -12.27 16.55
CA GLN A 6 -15.21 -12.88 15.24
C GLN A 6 -16.15 -12.29 14.21
N LYS A 7 -17.47 -12.35 14.47
CA LYS A 7 -18.50 -11.84 13.56
C LYS A 7 -18.34 -10.34 13.31
N HIS A 8 -18.06 -9.59 14.38
CA HIS A 8 -17.83 -8.14 14.27
C HIS A 8 -16.66 -7.81 13.34
N LEU A 9 -15.50 -8.46 13.51
CA LEU A 9 -14.34 -8.20 12.65
C LEU A 9 -14.53 -8.68 11.21
N GLU A 10 -15.34 -9.72 10.98
CA GLU A 10 -15.76 -10.13 9.63
C GLU A 10 -16.58 -9.03 8.97
N LYS A 11 -17.58 -8.49 9.67
CA LYS A 11 -18.41 -7.38 9.17
C LYS A 11 -17.59 -6.11 8.94
N VAL A 12 -16.59 -5.82 9.79
CA VAL A 12 -15.64 -4.72 9.55
C VAL A 12 -14.89 -4.91 8.24
N LEU A 13 -14.40 -6.12 7.94
CA LEU A 13 -13.68 -6.41 6.70
C LEU A 13 -14.57 -6.28 5.46
N GLU A 14 -15.82 -6.72 5.57
CA GLU A 14 -16.84 -6.64 4.52
C GLU A 14 -17.19 -5.18 4.22
N THR A 15 -17.62 -4.42 5.23
CA THR A 15 -18.02 -3.01 5.08
C THR A 15 -16.87 -2.09 4.70
N HIS A 16 -15.61 -2.47 4.98
CA HIS A 16 -14.41 -1.76 4.53
C HIS A 16 -13.83 -2.27 3.21
N SER A 17 -14.51 -3.19 2.51
CA SER A 17 -14.02 -3.70 1.22
C SER A 17 -14.04 -2.60 0.16
N ILE A 18 -12.97 -2.54 -0.63
CA ILE A 18 -12.88 -1.63 -1.79
C ILE A 18 -13.91 -1.95 -2.86
N ASP A 19 -14.39 -3.19 -2.90
CA ASP A 19 -15.37 -3.65 -3.89
C ASP A 19 -16.74 -3.00 -3.68
N ASN A 20 -16.98 -2.41 -2.50
CA ASN A 20 -18.20 -1.67 -2.20
C ASN A 20 -18.25 -0.30 -2.90
N LEU A 21 -17.12 0.18 -3.44
CA LEU A 21 -17.02 1.48 -4.10
C LEU A 21 -17.47 1.37 -5.56
N SER A 22 -18.63 1.92 -5.88
CA SER A 22 -19.20 1.89 -7.25
C SER A 22 -18.33 2.56 -8.33
N TYR A 23 -17.42 3.45 -7.94
CA TYR A 23 -16.51 4.16 -8.84
C TYR A 23 -15.13 3.48 -9.02
N ILE A 24 -14.86 2.37 -8.32
CA ILE A 24 -13.54 1.73 -8.32
C ILE A 24 -13.11 1.28 -9.73
N ASP A 25 -14.04 0.76 -10.52
CA ASP A 25 -13.78 0.31 -11.89
C ASP A 25 -13.36 1.47 -12.80
N LYS A 26 -13.92 2.66 -12.59
CA LYS A 26 -13.54 3.87 -13.33
C LYS A 26 -12.13 4.31 -12.97
N PHE A 27 -11.75 4.23 -11.70
CA PHE A 27 -10.39 4.55 -11.25
C PHE A 27 -9.38 3.54 -11.81
N ILE A 28 -9.72 2.25 -11.83
CA ILE A 28 -8.90 1.19 -12.44
C ILE A 28 -8.73 1.44 -13.94
N ALA A 29 -9.82 1.79 -14.64
CA ALA A 29 -9.79 2.13 -16.05
C ALA A 29 -8.89 3.35 -16.32
N LYS A 30 -9.01 4.43 -15.53
CA LYS A 30 -8.14 5.60 -15.64
C LYS A 30 -6.67 5.25 -15.39
N LYS A 31 -6.35 4.50 -14.34
CA LYS A 31 -4.99 4.01 -14.07
C LYS A 31 -4.43 3.23 -15.26
N ASN A 32 -5.22 2.32 -15.84
CA ASN A 32 -4.80 1.53 -17.00
C ASN A 32 -4.57 2.41 -18.24
N TYR A 33 -5.40 3.44 -18.45
CA TYR A 33 -5.21 4.42 -19.50
C TYR A 33 -3.90 5.21 -19.31
N VAL A 34 -3.65 5.76 -18.12
CA VAL A 34 -2.39 6.45 -17.77
C VAL A 34 -1.17 5.57 -18.04
N LYS A 35 -1.21 4.30 -17.62
CA LYS A 35 -0.14 3.32 -17.88
C LYS A 35 0.09 3.11 -19.37
N LYS A 36 -0.97 3.00 -20.17
CA LYS A 36 -0.87 2.85 -21.63
C LYS A 36 -0.22 4.08 -22.27
N CYS A 37 -0.61 5.28 -21.86
CA CYS A 37 -0.06 6.54 -22.35
C CYS A 37 1.44 6.69 -22.01
N LEU A 38 1.82 6.39 -20.76
CA LEU A 38 3.21 6.30 -20.33
C LEU A 38 4.02 5.30 -21.15
N ASP A 39 3.46 4.10 -21.34
CA ASP A 39 4.10 3.02 -22.07
C ASP A 39 4.33 3.38 -23.54
N GLU A 40 3.45 4.15 -24.17
CA GLU A 40 3.63 4.64 -25.54
C GLU A 40 4.63 5.80 -25.59
N LYS A 41 4.47 6.80 -24.71
CA LYS A 41 5.34 7.99 -24.65
C LYS A 41 6.81 7.61 -24.49
N PHE A 42 7.10 6.66 -23.60
CA PHE A 42 8.45 6.26 -23.24
C PHE A 42 8.85 4.91 -23.83
N LYS A 43 8.28 4.52 -24.99
CA LYS A 43 8.47 3.19 -25.57
C LYS A 43 9.94 2.83 -25.83
N GLU A 44 10.78 3.81 -26.14
CA GLU A 44 12.21 3.59 -26.42
C GLU A 44 13.04 3.52 -25.13
N GLU A 45 12.67 4.31 -24.12
CA GLU A 45 13.40 4.45 -22.87
C GLU A 45 13.01 3.42 -21.81
N LYS A 46 11.77 2.90 -21.87
CA LYS A 46 11.25 1.97 -20.87
C LYS A 46 11.94 0.62 -20.95
N ALA A 47 12.14 0.02 -19.79
CA ALA A 47 12.67 -1.34 -19.67
C ALA A 47 11.56 -2.36 -19.88
N SER A 48 10.41 -2.14 -19.24
CA SER A 48 9.23 -2.98 -19.29
C SER A 48 7.95 -2.15 -19.40
N LYS A 49 6.80 -2.83 -19.53
CA LYS A 49 5.49 -2.19 -19.33
C LYS A 49 5.36 -1.67 -17.90
N SER A 50 4.56 -0.62 -17.74
CA SER A 50 4.20 -0.07 -16.45
C SER A 50 3.49 -1.13 -15.58
N ILE A 51 3.85 -1.21 -14.31
CA ILE A 51 3.35 -2.22 -13.35
C ILE A 51 2.51 -1.56 -12.25
N ASP A 52 1.60 -2.34 -11.67
CA ASP A 52 0.79 -1.90 -10.54
C ASP A 52 1.60 -1.94 -9.24
N SER A 53 1.30 -1.01 -8.33
CA SER A 53 1.93 -0.91 -7.02
C SER A 53 0.90 -0.50 -5.97
N GLY A 54 1.37 -0.20 -4.75
CA GLY A 54 0.53 0.34 -3.70
C GLY A 54 -0.33 -0.71 -3.00
N SER A 55 -1.27 -0.23 -2.19
CA SER A 55 -2.12 -1.08 -1.34
C SER A 55 -3.17 -1.85 -2.13
N TYR A 56 -3.62 -1.31 -3.27
CA TYR A 56 -4.52 -1.98 -4.21
C TYR A 56 -3.86 -3.25 -4.78
N ALA A 57 -2.68 -3.13 -5.40
CA ALA A 57 -1.96 -4.27 -5.98
C ALA A 57 -1.62 -5.38 -4.97
N LYS A 58 -1.47 -5.03 -3.69
CA LYS A 58 -1.18 -5.96 -2.59
C LYS A 58 -2.41 -6.69 -2.04
N ASN A 59 -3.62 -6.28 -2.45
CA ASN A 59 -4.90 -6.69 -1.85
C ASN A 59 -5.00 -6.38 -0.34
N THR A 60 -4.45 -5.23 0.07
CA THR A 60 -4.50 -4.76 1.46
C THR A 60 -5.16 -3.38 1.57
N ALA A 61 -5.75 -2.87 0.50
CA ALA A 61 -6.53 -1.65 0.49
C ALA A 61 -7.85 -1.80 1.30
N VAL A 62 -8.35 -0.68 1.82
CA VAL A 62 -9.67 -0.53 2.45
C VAL A 62 -10.39 0.67 1.83
N ASN A 63 -11.71 0.65 1.71
CA ASN A 63 -12.47 1.66 0.96
C ASN A 63 -12.32 3.10 1.49
N THR A 64 -12.09 3.27 2.78
CA THR A 64 -11.86 4.60 3.38
C THR A 64 -10.48 5.19 3.05
N LYS A 65 -9.52 4.37 2.61
CA LYS A 65 -8.19 4.81 2.19
C LYS A 65 -7.44 3.75 1.39
N PHE A 66 -7.14 4.07 0.13
CA PHE A 66 -6.36 3.20 -0.75
C PHE A 66 -5.48 4.02 -1.70
N ASP A 67 -4.39 3.39 -2.16
CA ASP A 67 -3.46 3.97 -3.11
C ASP A 67 -3.49 3.09 -4.38
N ILE A 68 -3.86 3.69 -5.51
CA ILE A 68 -3.81 3.06 -6.83
C ILE A 68 -2.58 3.62 -7.55
N ASP A 69 -1.43 3.04 -7.23
CA ASP A 69 -0.14 3.52 -7.72
C ASP A 69 0.30 2.73 -8.95
N SER A 70 1.16 3.35 -9.76
CA SER A 70 1.89 2.65 -10.81
C SER A 70 3.38 2.91 -10.73
N CYS A 71 4.16 2.01 -11.32
CA CYS A 71 5.57 2.21 -11.56
C CYS A 71 5.85 2.03 -13.04
N ILE A 72 6.64 2.94 -13.63
CA ILE A 72 7.19 2.78 -14.97
C ILE A 72 8.69 2.46 -14.86
N PRO A 73 9.09 1.24 -15.25
CA PRO A 73 10.50 0.84 -15.25
C PRO A 73 11.25 1.35 -16.49
N PHE A 74 12.41 1.98 -16.29
CA PHE A 74 13.25 2.56 -17.34
C PHE A 74 14.59 1.85 -17.46
N ARG A 75 15.14 1.84 -18.68
CA ARG A 75 16.47 1.29 -18.99
C ARG A 75 17.57 2.15 -18.39
N LYS A 76 18.68 1.50 -18.02
CA LYS A 76 19.92 2.20 -17.70
C LYS A 76 20.69 2.45 -18.98
N LYS A 77 20.87 3.73 -19.30
CA LYS A 77 21.79 4.16 -20.34
C LYS A 77 23.23 4.05 -19.83
N THR A 78 24.06 3.27 -20.51
CA THR A 78 25.49 3.06 -20.23
C THR A 78 26.40 3.49 -21.37
N ALA A 79 25.89 3.49 -22.60
CA ALA A 79 26.57 4.01 -23.79
C ALA A 79 25.72 5.05 -24.55
N THR A 80 26.36 5.85 -25.39
CA THR A 80 25.72 6.98 -26.10
C THR A 80 24.59 6.54 -27.03
N ASN A 81 24.73 5.36 -27.64
CA ASN A 81 23.77 4.73 -28.55
C ASN A 81 22.63 3.99 -27.85
N GLU A 82 22.67 3.84 -26.52
CA GLU A 82 21.61 3.20 -25.75
C GLU A 82 20.48 4.18 -25.42
N LYS A 83 19.26 3.65 -25.39
CA LYS A 83 18.06 4.35 -24.91
C LYS A 83 17.96 4.28 -23.39
N GLY A 84 17.09 5.10 -22.80
CA GLY A 84 16.89 5.17 -21.35
C GLY A 84 17.68 6.31 -20.69
N TYR A 85 17.93 6.18 -19.38
CA TYR A 85 18.42 7.30 -18.56
C TYR A 85 19.72 7.00 -17.82
N GLU A 86 20.70 7.90 -17.98
CA GLU A 86 21.95 7.89 -17.22
C GLU A 86 21.75 8.49 -15.81
N LYS A 87 20.99 9.58 -15.70
CA LYS A 87 20.71 10.27 -14.43
C LYS A 87 19.26 10.03 -14.00
N LEU A 88 19.09 9.58 -12.75
CA LEU A 88 17.76 9.34 -12.17
C LEU A 88 16.91 10.61 -12.08
N LYS A 89 17.55 11.78 -11.88
CA LYS A 89 16.86 13.07 -11.84
C LYS A 89 16.22 13.40 -13.19
N ASP A 90 16.91 13.09 -14.29
CA ASP A 90 16.43 13.38 -15.65
C ASP A 90 15.26 12.47 -15.99
N MET A 91 15.32 11.18 -15.63
CA MET A 91 14.19 10.25 -15.70
C MET A 91 12.97 10.77 -14.94
N TYR A 92 13.17 11.16 -13.68
CA TYR A 92 12.10 11.67 -12.83
C TYR A 92 11.47 12.95 -13.40
N ASN A 93 12.31 13.88 -13.88
CA ASN A 93 11.83 15.12 -14.49
C ASN A 93 11.12 14.86 -15.82
N ALA A 94 11.60 13.94 -16.66
CA ALA A 94 10.96 13.62 -17.93
C ALA A 94 9.52 13.11 -17.74
N VAL A 95 9.27 12.26 -16.74
CA VAL A 95 7.90 11.82 -16.41
C VAL A 95 7.05 12.98 -15.90
N PHE A 96 7.61 13.86 -15.05
CA PHE A 96 6.90 15.05 -14.59
C PHE A 96 6.55 15.99 -15.75
N ASP A 97 7.51 16.27 -16.63
CA ASP A 97 7.37 17.22 -17.73
C ASP A 97 6.36 16.69 -18.76
N TYR A 98 6.34 15.36 -19.00
CA TYR A 98 5.29 14.73 -19.79
C TYR A 98 3.90 15.01 -19.22
N PHE A 99 3.66 14.69 -17.95
CA PHE A 99 2.35 14.92 -17.35
C PHE A 99 1.97 16.41 -17.26
N LYS A 100 2.96 17.29 -17.05
CA LYS A 100 2.70 18.71 -16.87
C LYS A 100 2.43 19.45 -18.20
N ASN A 101 3.06 19.02 -19.30
CA ASN A 101 3.12 19.80 -20.53
C ASN A 101 2.56 19.08 -21.77
N GLU A 102 2.47 17.75 -21.76
CA GLU A 102 2.15 16.96 -22.96
C GLU A 102 0.96 16.00 -22.76
N TYR A 103 0.67 15.58 -21.54
CA TYR A 103 -0.43 14.68 -21.25
C TYR A 103 -1.75 15.46 -21.19
N GLU A 104 -2.60 15.23 -22.19
CA GLU A 104 -3.94 15.82 -22.28
C GLU A 104 -4.99 14.81 -21.85
N ASP A 105 -5.79 15.17 -20.85
CA ASP A 105 -6.88 14.35 -20.30
C ASP A 105 -7.87 15.28 -19.60
N ASP A 106 -9.13 15.26 -20.02
CA ASP A 106 -10.19 16.16 -19.50
C ASP A 106 -10.47 15.93 -18.00
N ASP A 107 -10.19 14.73 -17.48
CA ASP A 107 -10.37 14.43 -16.07
C ASP A 107 -9.20 14.94 -15.22
N LEU A 108 -8.05 15.30 -15.81
CA LEU A 108 -6.88 15.78 -15.05
C LEU A 108 -7.15 17.18 -14.49
N VAL A 109 -7.10 17.31 -13.17
CA VAL A 109 -7.36 18.58 -12.49
C VAL A 109 -6.30 19.61 -12.84
N GLU A 110 -6.70 20.87 -12.99
CA GLU A 110 -5.76 21.98 -13.17
C GLU A 110 -4.75 22.03 -12.01
N ASN A 111 -3.46 22.04 -12.32
CA ASN A 111 -2.38 21.93 -11.33
C ASN A 111 -2.38 20.61 -10.52
N GLY A 112 -3.10 19.59 -10.98
CA GLY A 112 -3.15 18.25 -10.40
C GLY A 112 -1.87 17.42 -10.56
N VAL A 113 -0.83 17.95 -11.22
CA VAL A 113 0.46 17.30 -11.41
C VAL A 113 1.50 17.87 -10.44
N ARG A 114 2.02 17.02 -9.54
CA ARG A 114 2.96 17.43 -8.48
C ARG A 114 4.18 16.52 -8.35
N LYS A 115 5.33 17.10 -8.04
CA LYS A 115 6.53 16.35 -7.66
C LYS A 115 6.42 15.89 -6.20
N GLN A 116 6.55 14.58 -5.95
CA GLN A 116 6.65 14.01 -4.60
C GLN A 116 8.06 13.47 -4.36
N ARG A 117 8.33 12.83 -3.22
CA ARG A 117 9.69 12.41 -2.86
C ARG A 117 10.30 11.41 -3.85
N VAL A 118 9.51 10.47 -4.39
CA VAL A 118 9.98 9.43 -5.33
C VAL A 118 9.01 9.18 -6.49
N SER A 119 7.94 9.95 -6.57
CA SER A 119 6.81 9.77 -7.50
C SER A 119 6.32 11.10 -8.04
N ILE A 120 5.56 11.04 -9.13
CA ILE A 120 4.76 12.14 -9.66
C ILE A 120 3.31 11.87 -9.25
N GLY A 121 2.74 12.77 -8.47
CA GLY A 121 1.35 12.68 -8.04
C GLY A 121 0.45 13.29 -9.11
N LEU A 122 -0.63 12.58 -9.43
CA LEU A 122 -1.67 12.99 -10.35
C LEU A 122 -3.00 13.04 -9.60
N GLU A 123 -3.79 14.06 -9.90
CA GLU A 123 -5.13 14.26 -9.36
C GLU A 123 -6.12 14.40 -10.50
N PHE A 124 -7.09 13.49 -10.54
CA PHE A 124 -8.17 13.46 -11.51
C PHE A 124 -9.50 13.73 -10.82
N ASN A 125 -10.45 14.30 -11.56
CA ASN A 125 -11.86 14.37 -11.19
C ASN A 125 -12.64 13.51 -12.19
N ILE A 126 -13.10 12.34 -11.74
CA ILE A 126 -13.86 11.39 -12.56
C ILE A 126 -15.28 11.34 -12.03
N ASP A 127 -16.23 11.87 -12.80
CA ASP A 127 -17.66 11.93 -12.44
C ASP A 127 -17.91 12.55 -11.06
N GLY A 128 -17.20 13.62 -10.72
CA GLY A 128 -17.32 14.30 -9.43
C GLY A 128 -16.52 13.66 -8.29
N ASN A 129 -15.81 12.54 -8.54
CA ASN A 129 -14.98 11.86 -7.55
C ASN A 129 -13.50 12.18 -7.77
N THR A 130 -12.83 12.63 -6.71
CA THR A 130 -11.38 12.87 -6.74
C THR A 130 -10.62 11.55 -6.72
N PHE A 131 -9.83 11.31 -7.77
CA PHE A 131 -8.93 10.18 -7.87
C PHE A 131 -7.47 10.64 -7.82
N ASN A 132 -6.75 10.20 -6.79
CA ASN A 132 -5.32 10.45 -6.66
C ASN A 132 -4.52 9.19 -7.02
N MET A 133 -3.51 9.35 -7.86
CA MET A 133 -2.62 8.28 -8.29
C MET A 133 -1.17 8.78 -8.28
N ASP A 134 -0.26 7.96 -7.76
CA ASP A 134 1.17 8.24 -7.85
C ASP A 134 1.82 7.37 -8.94
N VAL A 135 2.59 8.00 -9.82
CA VAL A 135 3.44 7.33 -10.82
C VAL A 135 4.87 7.34 -10.31
N VAL A 136 5.50 6.18 -10.16
CA VAL A 136 6.87 6.01 -9.68
C VAL A 136 7.81 5.73 -10.86
N PRO A 137 8.64 6.70 -11.29
CA PRO A 137 9.69 6.45 -12.26
C PRO A 137 10.83 5.66 -11.59
N GLY A 138 11.13 4.46 -12.09
CA GLY A 138 12.18 3.61 -11.53
C GLY A 138 13.13 3.13 -12.61
N ARG A 139 14.44 3.30 -12.41
CA ARG A 139 15.43 2.75 -13.35
C ARG A 139 15.80 1.33 -12.95
N GLU A 140 15.62 0.37 -13.85
CA GLU A 140 16.00 -1.01 -13.62
C GLU A 140 17.49 -1.16 -13.32
N ARG A 141 17.79 -2.09 -12.41
CA ARG A 141 19.12 -2.59 -12.09
C ARG A 141 19.18 -4.04 -12.58
N PRO A 142 19.22 -4.28 -13.89
CA PRO A 142 19.20 -5.62 -14.43
C PRO A 142 20.41 -6.41 -13.91
N SER A 143 20.19 -7.68 -13.57
CA SER A 143 21.28 -8.62 -13.39
C SER A 143 21.70 -9.11 -14.77
N ASN A 144 22.99 -9.03 -15.10
CA ASN A 144 23.53 -9.46 -16.40
C ASN A 144 23.00 -8.72 -17.66
N GLY A 145 22.37 -7.56 -17.50
CA GLY A 145 21.90 -6.74 -18.64
C GLY A 145 20.51 -7.09 -19.18
N ASP A 146 19.86 -8.11 -18.64
CA ASP A 146 18.50 -8.48 -19.01
C ASP A 146 17.46 -7.59 -18.29
N TYR A 147 16.78 -6.77 -19.08
CA TYR A 147 15.62 -6.00 -18.67
C TYR A 147 14.35 -6.85 -18.83
N ASN A 148 13.30 -6.56 -18.06
CA ASN A 148 12.04 -7.35 -17.97
C ASN A 148 12.08 -8.59 -17.08
N ASP A 149 13.10 -8.79 -16.23
CA ASP A 149 12.92 -9.80 -15.17
C ASP A 149 11.82 -9.32 -14.21
N SER A 150 10.82 -10.18 -14.03
CA SER A 150 9.78 -10.13 -13.01
C SER A 150 10.28 -9.76 -11.60
N ASN A 151 11.58 -9.89 -11.33
CA ASN A 151 12.21 -9.63 -10.04
C ASN A 151 13.28 -8.51 -10.05
N THR A 152 13.19 -7.54 -10.96
CA THR A 152 14.23 -6.51 -11.10
C THR A 152 14.17 -5.44 -9.99
N ASP A 153 15.33 -5.18 -9.38
CA ASP A 153 15.47 -4.07 -8.45
C ASP A 153 15.48 -2.72 -9.19
N LEU A 154 14.80 -1.71 -8.64
CA LEU A 154 14.72 -0.37 -9.20
C LEU A 154 15.55 0.62 -8.39
N SER A 155 16.13 1.60 -9.08
CA SER A 155 16.69 2.81 -8.47
C SER A 155 15.72 3.97 -8.67
N LEU A 156 15.24 4.54 -7.57
CA LEU A 156 14.36 5.71 -7.57
C LEU A 156 15.17 6.97 -7.27
N TYR A 157 14.82 8.09 -7.90
CA TYR A 157 15.36 9.41 -7.53
C TYR A 157 14.70 9.92 -6.24
N ILE A 158 15.48 10.56 -5.35
CA ILE A 158 14.94 11.26 -4.18
C ILE A 158 14.82 12.76 -4.49
N HIS A 159 13.61 13.20 -4.78
CA HIS A 159 13.24 14.62 -4.76
C HIS A 159 13.00 15.08 -3.31
N ASN A 160 13.22 16.38 -3.02
CA ASN A 160 13.04 16.98 -1.69
C ASN A 160 13.64 16.17 -0.53
N ARG A 161 14.94 15.87 -0.64
CA ARG A 161 15.73 15.14 0.37
C ARG A 161 15.55 15.72 1.79
N SER A 162 15.36 14.85 2.76
CA SER A 162 15.40 15.18 4.19
C SER A 162 16.79 15.67 4.62
N LYS A 163 16.89 16.29 5.81
CA LYS A 163 18.17 16.74 6.39
C LYS A 163 19.20 15.60 6.42
N ARG A 164 18.81 14.45 6.96
CA ARG A 164 19.65 13.23 7.03
C ARG A 164 20.10 12.75 5.66
N GLU A 165 19.22 12.76 4.66
CA GLU A 165 19.60 12.35 3.29
C GLU A 165 20.56 13.32 2.63
N ARG A 166 20.46 14.63 2.92
CA ARG A 166 21.42 15.62 2.45
C ARG A 166 22.79 15.42 3.10
N GLU A 167 22.83 15.19 4.42
CA GLU A 167 24.06 14.90 5.18
C GLU A 167 24.74 13.62 4.64
N LEU A 168 23.97 12.57 4.39
CA LEU A 168 24.47 11.30 3.82
C LEU A 168 24.69 11.37 2.30
N LYS A 169 24.48 12.52 1.66
CA LYS A 169 24.53 12.72 0.20
C LYS A 169 23.71 11.68 -0.60
N LYS A 170 22.65 11.14 0.00
CA LYS A 170 21.79 10.12 -0.59
C LYS A 170 20.88 10.75 -1.64
N THR A 171 21.01 10.34 -2.89
CA THR A 171 20.21 10.86 -4.03
C THR A 171 19.24 9.83 -4.61
N SER A 172 19.32 8.58 -4.14
CA SER A 172 18.51 7.48 -4.65
C SER A 172 18.10 6.47 -3.58
N ILE A 173 17.06 5.70 -3.89
CA ILE A 173 16.58 4.57 -3.09
C ILE A 173 16.50 3.34 -3.98
N LYS A 174 17.01 2.21 -3.48
CA LYS A 174 16.79 0.90 -4.09
C LYS A 174 15.45 0.35 -3.59
N THR A 175 14.61 -0.16 -4.49
CA THR A 175 13.34 -0.84 -4.19
C THR A 175 13.12 -2.02 -5.14
N ASN A 176 12.06 -2.79 -4.92
CA ASN A 176 11.60 -3.86 -5.79
C ASN A 176 10.08 -3.98 -5.60
N ILE A 177 9.34 -3.48 -6.59
CA ILE A 177 7.87 -3.37 -6.51
C ILE A 177 7.23 -4.76 -6.44
N LYS A 178 7.77 -5.73 -7.19
CA LYS A 178 7.26 -7.11 -7.15
C LYS A 178 7.42 -7.75 -5.78
N LYS A 179 8.60 -7.64 -5.15
CA LYS A 179 8.81 -8.12 -3.77
C LYS A 179 7.84 -7.47 -2.77
N HIS A 180 7.47 -6.21 -2.99
CA HIS A 180 6.48 -5.53 -2.15
C HIS A 180 5.05 -6.03 -2.40
N VAL A 181 4.67 -6.26 -3.66
CA VAL A 181 3.35 -6.80 -4.05
C VAL A 181 3.20 -8.25 -3.55
N ASP A 182 4.25 -9.05 -3.69
CA ASP A 182 4.26 -10.46 -3.34
C ASP A 182 4.40 -10.73 -1.85
N LEU A 183 4.71 -9.71 -1.05
CA LEU A 183 4.94 -9.80 0.39
C LEU A 183 3.87 -10.63 1.11
N LEU A 184 2.60 -10.39 0.76
CA LEU A 184 1.43 -11.08 1.33
C LEU A 184 0.58 -11.79 0.25
N ALA A 185 1.14 -12.07 -0.94
CA ALA A 185 0.37 -12.53 -2.09
C ALA A 185 -0.45 -13.81 -1.82
N ASN A 186 0.18 -14.79 -1.18
CA ASN A 186 -0.39 -16.10 -0.89
C ASN A 186 -0.76 -16.25 0.59
N ARG A 187 -1.10 -15.13 1.25
CA ARG A 187 -1.24 -15.02 2.71
C ARG A 187 -2.58 -14.39 3.10
N PRO A 188 -3.71 -15.09 2.90
CA PRO A 188 -5.05 -14.53 3.06
C PRO A 188 -5.37 -14.11 4.50
N HIS A 189 -4.88 -14.85 5.51
CA HIS A 189 -5.09 -14.49 6.92
C HIS A 189 -4.33 -13.22 7.28
N GLU A 190 -3.07 -13.11 6.85
CA GLU A 190 -2.24 -11.93 7.02
C GLU A 190 -2.85 -10.71 6.34
N ARG A 191 -3.39 -10.86 5.13
CA ARG A 191 -4.11 -9.76 4.44
C ARG A 191 -5.30 -9.27 5.25
N LYS A 192 -6.11 -10.18 5.83
CA LYS A 192 -7.24 -9.81 6.71
C LYS A 192 -6.73 -9.01 7.92
N VAL A 193 -5.70 -9.48 8.61
CA VAL A 193 -5.13 -8.76 9.77
C VAL A 193 -4.52 -7.42 9.34
N ALA A 194 -3.83 -7.35 8.21
CA ALA A 194 -3.28 -6.10 7.69
C ALA A 194 -4.38 -5.08 7.36
N LYS A 195 -5.53 -5.50 6.82
CA LYS A 195 -6.69 -4.64 6.59
C LYS A 195 -7.29 -4.14 7.91
N LEU A 196 -7.50 -5.03 8.89
CA LEU A 196 -7.99 -4.65 10.23
C LEU A 196 -7.07 -3.63 10.90
N LEU A 197 -5.77 -3.84 10.84
CA LEU A 197 -4.76 -2.91 11.36
C LEU A 197 -4.81 -1.53 10.66
N LYS A 198 -5.13 -1.48 9.36
CA LYS A 198 -5.37 -0.22 8.65
C LYS A 198 -6.63 0.48 9.13
N VAL A 199 -7.74 -0.25 9.33
CA VAL A 199 -8.98 0.29 9.92
C VAL A 199 -8.69 0.86 11.31
N TRP A 200 -8.04 0.08 12.18
CA TRP A 200 -7.60 0.53 13.51
C TRP A 200 -6.81 1.83 13.43
N LYS A 201 -5.78 1.89 12.57
CA LYS A 201 -4.95 3.08 12.41
C LYS A 201 -5.76 4.30 11.96
N ILE A 202 -6.70 4.12 11.03
CA ILE A 202 -7.56 5.20 10.54
C ILE A 202 -8.41 5.73 11.70
N GLU A 203 -9.02 4.83 12.47
CA GLU A 203 -9.87 5.22 13.59
C GLU A 203 -9.10 5.92 14.72
N ARG A 204 -7.94 5.38 15.09
CA ARG A 204 -7.04 6.00 16.08
C ARG A 204 -6.62 7.41 15.63
N LYS A 205 -6.26 7.58 14.36
CA LYS A 205 -5.90 8.89 13.82
C LYS A 205 -7.09 9.87 13.85
N LYS A 206 -8.31 9.42 13.57
CA LYS A 206 -9.52 10.26 13.66
C LYS A 206 -9.77 10.74 15.10
N ARG A 207 -9.66 9.85 16.09
CA ARG A 207 -9.96 10.15 17.49
C ARG A 207 -8.89 10.95 18.22
N GLU A 208 -7.63 10.56 18.06
CA GLU A 208 -6.53 11.05 18.91
C GLU A 208 -5.48 11.87 18.14
N GLY A 209 -5.62 11.94 16.81
CA GLY A 209 -4.67 12.63 15.95
C GLY A 209 -3.31 11.92 15.88
N GLY A 210 -2.28 12.67 15.48
CA GLY A 210 -0.89 12.20 15.49
C GLY A 210 -0.41 11.39 14.27
N ARG A 211 0.87 11.01 14.32
CA ARG A 211 1.55 10.20 13.29
C ARG A 211 1.76 8.79 13.82
N LEU A 212 0.85 7.90 13.48
CA LEU A 212 0.96 6.47 13.79
C LEU A 212 1.85 5.73 12.78
N ILE A 213 2.07 4.44 13.03
CA ILE A 213 2.78 3.51 12.16
C ILE A 213 2.35 3.59 10.68
N LYS A 214 3.32 3.49 9.76
CA LYS A 214 3.03 3.47 8.31
C LYS A 214 2.44 2.13 7.90
N SER A 215 1.52 2.15 6.94
CA SER A 215 0.77 0.96 6.53
C SER A 215 1.67 -0.17 6.02
N PHE A 216 2.72 0.17 5.25
CA PHE A 216 3.72 -0.80 4.83
C PHE A 216 4.48 -1.46 6.00
N MET A 217 4.75 -0.74 7.09
CA MET A 217 5.37 -1.35 8.28
C MET A 217 4.42 -2.32 8.97
N MET A 218 3.12 -2.03 8.98
CA MET A 218 2.12 -2.97 9.51
C MET A 218 2.12 -4.26 8.70
N GLU A 219 2.17 -4.19 7.36
CA GLU A 219 2.28 -5.37 6.49
C GLU A 219 3.53 -6.21 6.79
N LEU A 220 4.68 -5.56 7.03
CA LEU A 220 5.92 -6.26 7.41
C LEU A 220 5.82 -6.93 8.78
N TYR A 221 5.29 -6.23 9.79
CA TYR A 221 5.10 -6.82 11.12
C TYR A 221 4.08 -7.95 11.13
N VAL A 222 3.02 -7.86 10.32
CA VAL A 222 2.07 -8.97 10.13
C VAL A 222 2.83 -10.18 9.61
N LYS A 223 3.61 -10.04 8.54
CA LYS A 223 4.39 -11.15 7.99
C LYS A 223 5.36 -11.73 9.03
N GLU A 224 6.16 -10.88 9.69
CA GLU A 224 7.11 -11.33 10.72
C GLU A 224 6.42 -12.06 11.88
N ALA A 225 5.26 -11.57 12.33
CA ALA A 225 4.52 -12.18 13.44
C ALA A 225 3.98 -13.56 13.04
N PHE A 226 3.42 -13.70 11.84
CA PHE A 226 2.93 -14.99 11.35
C PHE A 226 4.06 -15.99 11.11
N ASP A 227 5.17 -15.56 10.48
CA ASP A 227 6.33 -16.44 10.26
C ASP A 227 6.96 -16.90 11.58
N LYS A 228 7.00 -16.05 12.61
CA LYS A 228 7.53 -16.43 13.94
C LYS A 228 6.62 -17.37 14.73
N ASN A 229 5.34 -17.46 14.36
CA ASN A 229 4.34 -18.25 15.06
C ASN A 229 3.70 -19.31 14.14
N GLU A 230 4.40 -19.75 13.08
CA GLU A 230 3.86 -20.66 12.06
C GLU A 230 3.23 -21.93 12.66
N ASP A 231 3.85 -22.49 13.71
CA ASP A 231 3.38 -23.69 14.41
C ASP A 231 2.28 -23.42 15.46
N SER A 232 2.00 -22.16 15.78
CA SER A 232 1.15 -21.77 16.90
C SER A 232 0.29 -20.54 16.58
N ILE A 233 -0.22 -20.45 15.35
CA ILE A 233 -1.14 -19.36 14.96
C ILE A 233 -2.48 -19.55 15.71
N PRO A 234 -2.94 -18.57 16.49
CA PRO A 234 -4.18 -18.70 17.24
C PRO A 234 -5.42 -18.71 16.32
N THR A 235 -6.50 -19.30 16.83
CA THR A 235 -7.80 -19.31 16.15
C THR A 235 -8.56 -18.01 16.38
N GLY A 236 -9.28 -17.54 15.36
CA GLY A 236 -10.08 -16.31 15.41
C GLY A 236 -9.35 -15.05 14.93
N LEU A 237 -10.09 -14.10 14.35
CA LEU A 237 -9.55 -12.86 13.79
C LEU A 237 -9.00 -11.94 14.88
N TRP A 238 -9.68 -11.85 16.03
CA TRP A 238 -9.20 -11.02 17.14
C TRP A 238 -7.89 -11.56 17.68
N GLU A 239 -7.76 -12.85 17.97
CA GLU A 239 -6.53 -13.42 18.51
C GLU A 239 -5.35 -13.31 17.52
N LYS A 240 -5.59 -13.49 16.22
CA LYS A 240 -4.58 -13.23 15.17
C LYS A 240 -4.18 -11.75 15.12
N THR A 241 -5.14 -10.84 15.25
CA THR A 241 -4.87 -9.39 15.28
C THR A 241 -4.09 -8.98 16.53
N LYS A 242 -4.49 -9.50 17.69
CA LYS A 242 -3.82 -9.33 18.98
C LYS A 242 -2.40 -9.89 18.96
N MET A 243 -2.18 -11.06 18.37
CA MET A 243 -0.84 -11.63 18.16
C MET A 243 0.06 -10.66 17.40
N VAL A 244 -0.43 -10.09 16.30
CA VAL A 244 0.36 -9.09 15.53
C VAL A 244 0.54 -7.80 16.32
N MET A 245 -0.48 -7.30 17.02
CA MET A 245 -0.36 -6.09 17.86
C MET A 245 0.69 -6.26 18.96
N ASN A 246 0.70 -7.39 19.67
CA ASN A 246 1.75 -7.74 20.64
C ASN A 246 3.12 -7.80 19.97
N HIS A 247 3.21 -8.41 18.78
CA HIS A 247 4.45 -8.40 18.02
C HIS A 247 4.93 -6.97 17.71
N ILE A 248 4.05 -6.06 17.32
CA ILE A 248 4.42 -4.67 17.07
C ILE A 248 4.88 -4.00 18.38
N ILE A 249 4.13 -4.19 19.48
CA ILE A 249 4.43 -3.64 20.80
C ILE A 249 5.84 -4.01 21.27
N ASP A 250 6.25 -5.26 21.07
CA ASP A 250 7.52 -5.79 21.54
C ASP A 250 8.72 -5.39 20.68
N ASN A 251 8.49 -4.93 19.44
CA ASN A 251 9.55 -4.76 18.45
C ASN A 251 9.69 -3.31 17.91
N ILE A 252 8.64 -2.47 17.98
CA ILE A 252 8.58 -1.19 17.25
C ILE A 252 9.60 -0.12 17.69
N GLU A 253 9.98 -0.10 18.97
CA GLU A 253 10.93 0.89 19.49
C GLU A 253 12.37 0.50 19.15
N ASP A 254 12.72 -0.75 19.43
CA ASP A 254 14.11 -1.18 19.62
C ASP A 254 14.65 -2.07 18.49
N LYS A 255 13.79 -2.75 17.73
CA LYS A 255 14.24 -3.67 16.68
C LYS A 255 14.23 -3.01 15.30
N PRO A 256 15.25 -3.30 14.47
CA PRO A 256 15.20 -2.89 13.08
C PRO A 256 14.07 -3.63 12.35
N LEU A 257 13.38 -2.93 11.48
CA LEU A 257 12.42 -3.52 10.55
C LEU A 257 13.01 -3.36 9.15
N TRP A 258 13.53 -4.43 8.57
CA TRP A 258 14.25 -4.38 7.30
C TRP A 258 13.30 -4.45 6.10
N ASP A 259 13.55 -3.62 5.10
CA ASP A 259 12.82 -3.67 3.84
C ASP A 259 13.20 -4.95 3.06
N PRO A 260 12.23 -5.82 2.70
CA PRO A 260 12.50 -7.05 1.95
C PRO A 260 13.08 -6.77 0.54
N ALA A 261 12.86 -5.58 -0.01
CA ALA A 261 13.44 -5.17 -1.28
C ALA A 261 14.82 -4.49 -1.14
N ASN A 262 15.21 -4.13 0.08
CA ASN A 262 16.44 -3.40 0.35
C ASN A 262 16.90 -3.67 1.79
N SER A 263 17.68 -4.72 1.99
CA SER A 263 18.17 -5.14 3.31
C SER A 263 19.00 -4.10 4.04
N ASN A 264 19.52 -3.08 3.34
CA ASN A 264 20.24 -1.94 3.94
C ASN A 264 19.29 -0.81 4.41
N ASN A 265 17.98 -0.97 4.22
CA ASN A 265 16.97 0.02 4.55
C ASN A 265 16.14 -0.45 5.76
N ASN A 266 16.48 0.04 6.95
CA ASN A 266 15.62 -0.10 8.12
C ASN A 266 14.44 0.86 7.98
N VAL A 267 13.26 0.34 7.66
CA VAL A 267 12.06 1.16 7.45
C VAL A 267 11.62 1.86 8.73
N ALA A 268 11.87 1.29 9.92
CA ALA A 268 11.50 1.87 11.21
C ALA A 268 12.16 3.23 11.45
N ASN A 269 13.31 3.51 10.82
CA ASN A 269 13.99 4.81 10.86
C ASN A 269 13.19 5.95 10.19
N SER A 270 12.12 5.61 9.46
CA SER A 270 11.24 6.59 8.83
C SER A 270 10.08 7.04 9.72
N MET A 271 10.01 6.54 10.97
CA MET A 271 9.14 7.00 12.05
C MET A 271 9.95 7.76 13.10
N SER A 272 9.34 8.75 13.75
CA SER A 272 9.92 9.38 14.94
C SER A 272 9.75 8.49 16.17
N ASP A 273 10.60 8.68 17.17
CA ASP A 273 10.49 7.93 18.44
C ASP A 273 9.15 8.16 19.13
N ASN A 274 8.61 9.38 19.06
CA ASN A 274 7.28 9.68 19.55
C ASN A 274 6.20 8.86 18.82
N ALA A 275 6.28 8.73 17.49
CA ALA A 275 5.33 7.94 16.72
C ALA A 275 5.37 6.45 17.10
N LYS A 276 6.56 5.91 17.39
CA LYS A 276 6.75 4.53 17.85
C LYS A 276 6.13 4.33 19.23
N LYS A 277 6.43 5.21 20.19
CA LYS A 277 5.89 5.20 21.56
C LYS A 277 4.37 5.30 21.58
N THR A 278 3.79 6.24 20.82
CA THR A 278 2.33 6.38 20.70
C THR A 278 1.71 5.11 20.11
N THR A 279 2.26 4.58 19.02
CA THR A 279 1.73 3.33 18.42
C THR A 279 1.73 2.17 19.42
N LYS A 280 2.82 1.99 20.17
CA LYS A 280 2.92 0.95 21.20
C LYS A 280 1.90 1.13 22.31
N SER A 281 1.78 2.35 22.85
CA SER A 281 0.82 2.68 23.91
C SER A 281 -0.62 2.43 23.46
N ASP A 282 -0.96 2.85 22.25
CA ASP A 282 -2.30 2.70 21.68
C ASP A 282 -2.66 1.24 21.47
N MET A 283 -1.75 0.42 20.92
CA MET A 283 -2.01 -1.00 20.73
C MET A 283 -2.19 -1.73 22.07
N LYS A 284 -1.38 -1.38 23.09
CA LYS A 284 -1.56 -1.93 24.44
C LYS A 284 -2.93 -1.58 25.02
N LYS A 285 -3.34 -0.31 24.88
CA LYS A 285 -4.65 0.16 25.33
C LYS A 285 -5.77 -0.58 24.62
N THR A 286 -5.71 -0.69 23.29
CA THR A 286 -6.68 -1.44 22.47
C THR A 286 -6.82 -2.88 22.95
N ILE A 287 -5.72 -3.60 23.14
CA ILE A 287 -5.78 -5.00 23.62
C ILE A 287 -6.43 -5.07 25.00
N ASN A 288 -5.96 -4.27 25.96
CA ASN A 288 -6.46 -4.30 27.34
C ASN A 288 -7.95 -4.01 27.43
N GLU A 289 -8.44 -3.02 26.68
CA GLU A 289 -9.84 -2.63 26.72
C GLU A 289 -10.76 -3.65 26.03
N VAL A 290 -10.33 -4.23 24.90
CA VAL A 290 -11.11 -5.26 24.18
C VAL A 290 -11.13 -6.60 24.91
N ASP A 291 -10.05 -6.93 25.63
CA ASP A 291 -10.01 -8.14 26.45
C ASP A 291 -10.78 -7.99 27.77
N ALA A 292 -10.83 -6.79 28.34
CA ALA A 292 -11.64 -6.50 29.52
C ALA A 292 -13.15 -6.46 29.20
N ASP A 293 -13.51 -5.93 28.04
CA ASP A 293 -14.88 -5.89 27.55
C ASP A 293 -14.91 -6.02 26.02
N SER A 294 -15.53 -7.09 25.53
CA SER A 294 -15.65 -7.37 24.10
C SER A 294 -16.33 -6.26 23.31
N ASP A 295 -17.22 -5.49 23.92
CA ASP A 295 -17.97 -4.43 23.24
C ASP A 295 -17.04 -3.27 22.80
N ASN A 296 -15.90 -3.10 23.47
CA ASN A 296 -14.90 -2.11 23.09
C ASN A 296 -14.30 -2.39 21.72
N ILE A 297 -14.45 -3.59 21.14
CA ILE A 297 -13.95 -3.88 19.79
C ILE A 297 -14.54 -2.93 18.75
N LYS A 298 -15.78 -2.49 18.95
CA LYS A 298 -16.50 -1.54 18.10
C LYS A 298 -15.84 -0.15 18.10
N LEU A 299 -15.20 0.23 19.21
CA LEU A 299 -14.50 1.50 19.35
C LEU A 299 -13.19 1.55 18.55
N TYR A 300 -12.56 0.39 18.35
CA TYR A 300 -11.25 0.28 17.70
C TYR A 300 -11.33 -0.19 16.25
N PHE A 301 -12.38 -0.94 15.92
CA PHE A 301 -12.66 -1.47 14.60
C PHE A 301 -14.14 -1.18 14.29
N PRO A 302 -14.50 0.07 14.01
CA PRO A 302 -15.88 0.40 13.67
C PRO A 302 -16.26 -0.25 12.34
N ILE A 303 -17.54 -0.60 12.21
CA ILE A 303 -18.15 -0.94 10.92
C ILE A 303 -18.24 0.35 10.08
N ASN A 304 -18.12 0.24 8.76
CA ASN A 304 -18.37 1.38 7.89
C ASN A 304 -19.89 1.47 7.62
N GLU A 305 -20.56 2.37 8.34
CA GLU A 305 -22.03 2.57 8.28
C GLU A 305 -22.54 2.88 6.86
N GLU A 306 -21.71 3.47 5.98
CA GLU A 306 -22.08 3.73 4.57
C GLU A 306 -22.35 2.43 3.79
N PHE A 307 -21.76 1.31 4.22
CA PHE A 307 -21.87 0.01 3.56
C PHE A 307 -22.40 -1.06 4.51
N ASP A 308 -23.04 -0.65 5.60
CA ASP A 308 -23.71 -1.57 6.51
C ASP A 308 -25.15 -1.76 6.03
N ASN A 309 -25.36 -2.74 5.16
CA ASN A 309 -26.70 -3.13 4.76
C ASN A 309 -27.33 -3.91 5.92
N GLU A 310 -28.13 -3.24 6.75
CA GLU A 310 -28.85 -3.86 7.88
C GLU A 310 -29.90 -4.92 7.43
N ASP A 311 -30.19 -5.02 6.12
CA ASP A 311 -31.32 -5.80 5.58
C ASP A 311 -30.98 -7.20 5.01
N GLU A 312 -29.71 -7.63 4.94
CA GLU A 312 -29.36 -8.93 4.33
C GLU A 312 -29.24 -10.11 5.32
N ASP A 313 -29.30 -9.86 6.63
CA ASP A 313 -29.01 -10.88 7.65
C ASP A 313 -30.15 -11.89 7.89
N ASP A 314 -31.36 -11.67 7.35
CA ASP A 314 -32.52 -12.56 7.57
C ASP A 314 -32.99 -13.39 6.36
N GLU A 315 -32.60 -13.09 5.10
CA GLU A 315 -33.15 -13.83 3.93
C GLU A 315 -32.18 -14.76 3.19
N ASN A 316 -30.85 -14.62 3.30
CA ASN A 316 -29.92 -15.35 2.41
C ASN A 316 -29.18 -16.57 2.99
N LYS A 317 -29.74 -17.23 4.02
CA LYS A 317 -29.21 -18.53 4.48
C LYS A 317 -29.45 -19.71 3.53
N ASN A 318 -30.13 -19.51 2.41
CA ASN A 318 -30.40 -20.57 1.44
C ASN A 318 -30.22 -20.10 -0.01
N SER A 319 -29.00 -19.83 -0.47
CA SER A 319 -28.53 -20.25 -1.79
C SER A 319 -27.12 -19.77 -2.13
N ALA A 320 -26.43 -20.59 -2.92
CA ALA A 320 -25.21 -20.29 -3.66
C ALA A 320 -23.89 -20.22 -2.87
N ALA A 321 -23.41 -21.42 -2.50
CA ALA A 321 -22.04 -21.77 -2.83
C ALA A 321 -21.80 -21.53 -4.33
N SER A 322 -21.18 -20.42 -4.71
CA SER A 322 -20.69 -20.19 -6.08
C SER A 322 -19.19 -19.98 -6.08
N VAL A 323 -18.54 -21.06 -6.50
CA VAL A 323 -17.21 -21.21 -7.09
C VAL A 323 -16.60 -19.89 -7.58
N LEU A 324 -15.57 -19.42 -6.88
CA LEU A 324 -14.64 -18.40 -7.37
C LEU A 324 -13.90 -18.95 -8.60
N ASN A 325 -14.31 -18.50 -9.78
CA ASN A 325 -13.65 -18.83 -11.04
C ASN A 325 -12.46 -17.87 -11.26
N THR A 326 -11.25 -18.34 -10.98
CA THR A 326 -9.99 -17.66 -11.29
C THR A 326 -9.68 -17.80 -12.78
N SER A 327 -10.25 -16.94 -13.62
CA SER A 327 -9.80 -16.79 -15.01
C SER A 327 -10.30 -15.49 -15.64
N LYS A 328 -9.73 -14.34 -15.25
CA LYS A 328 -9.82 -13.10 -16.04
C LYS A 328 -8.76 -12.06 -15.63
N PHE A 329 -7.51 -12.43 -15.82
CA PHE A 329 -6.42 -11.47 -16.02
C PHE A 329 -5.49 -12.09 -17.07
N GLY A 330 -5.73 -11.71 -18.32
CA GLY A 330 -4.89 -11.97 -19.49
C GLY A 330 -4.73 -10.68 -20.28
#